data_AF-A0A1Z5L8I0-F1
#
_entry.id   AF-A0A1Z5L8I0-F1
#
_cell.length_a   1.000
_cell.length_b   1.000
_cell.length_c   1.000
_cell.angle_alpha   90.00
_cell.angle_beta   90.00
_cell.angle_gamma   90.00
#
_symmetry.space_group_name_H-M   'P 1'
#
loop_
_entity.id
_entity.type
_entity.pdbx_description
1 polymer ?
#
loop_
_entity_poly.entity_id
_entity_poly.type
_entity_poly.pdbx_seq_one_letter_code
_entity_poly.pdbx_strand_id
1 'polypeptide(L)'
;MAAVDPAFKSLAKNSTLFAVWRVDKTQLVPVSKEQYGYFYTGDSYIIVAASDVTEQAHSLMKTKRATGPLEIHIHFWLGAQTVQEEAGVAAYKTVELDSHLGATSVQHREVQGYESRRFISYFSRGIRVHSGKAEGVFTTVDDPYPSRMYHIKGKRKPIVQELPSVSWTHMNDGDVFVIYLYHIIFVWNGKFANYVEKIQGTITAQQLKAENGEGSIVIVDEGTEKQLPSPEKEYFGHVLPFDERYVQSHRDVHHYQGVPRNPNFEMKLYRCVDENGTLKVTEVKTGPLDQQDLVSQDTFIVDNAEAGIWVWVGKKASQKERVEAMRNAQGFIKKKGYSQCIQVCRVVEGAEPAEFRCLFRSWPKAEWTLLGGKVLSSAKSRGQVSAGKTIQTKYDAGTLHLNRSLAAQMQLVDDGKGKKEVFRIRSGDLHPVDPLEQGKFYSKDCYVVVYIYETQGKEHCLIYIWVGEESTI
;
A
#
# COMPACT_ATOMS: atom_id res chain seq x y z
N MET A 1 5.70 33.66 -11.23
CA MET A 1 5.10 32.32 -11.04
C MET A 1 5.63 31.44 -12.15
N ALA A 2 6.30 30.33 -11.84
CA ALA A 2 6.65 29.36 -12.87
C ALA A 2 5.36 28.91 -13.59
N ALA A 3 5.42 28.78 -14.91
CA ALA A 3 4.27 28.31 -15.68
C ALA A 3 3.96 26.87 -15.25
N VAL A 4 2.74 26.64 -14.78
CA VAL A 4 2.26 25.28 -14.45
C VAL A 4 2.18 24.47 -15.73
N ASP A 5 2.62 23.22 -15.67
CA ASP A 5 2.55 22.23 -16.73
C ASP A 5 1.11 22.13 -17.29
N PRO A 6 0.92 22.17 -18.62
CA PRO A 6 -0.40 21.98 -19.23
C PRO A 6 -1.14 20.73 -18.73
N ALA A 7 -0.41 19.64 -18.44
CA ALA A 7 -0.97 18.39 -17.96
C ALA A 7 -1.74 18.53 -16.63
N PHE A 8 -1.38 19.50 -15.79
CA PHE A 8 -2.01 19.73 -14.49
C PHE A 8 -3.17 20.71 -14.54
N LYS A 9 -3.23 21.58 -15.55
CA LYS A 9 -4.27 22.62 -15.67
C LYS A 9 -5.68 22.05 -15.82
N SER A 10 -5.79 20.83 -16.34
CA SER A 10 -7.06 20.12 -16.52
C SER A 10 -7.62 19.52 -15.22
N LEU A 11 -6.85 19.51 -14.12
CA LEU A 11 -7.27 18.90 -12.87
C LEU A 11 -8.28 19.74 -12.10
N ALA A 12 -9.39 19.12 -11.72
CA ALA A 12 -10.43 19.74 -10.91
C ALA A 12 -10.03 19.77 -9.42
N LYS A 13 -9.42 20.88 -8.96
CA LYS A 13 -8.81 21.02 -7.61
C LYS A 13 -9.71 20.68 -6.41
N ASN A 14 -11.03 20.87 -6.53
CA ASN A 14 -12.00 20.61 -5.46
C ASN A 14 -12.84 19.35 -5.73
N SER A 15 -12.25 18.38 -6.41
CA SER A 15 -12.90 17.12 -6.78
C SER A 15 -12.06 15.94 -6.32
N THR A 16 -12.72 14.84 -6.00
CA THR A 16 -12.04 13.56 -5.91
C THR A 16 -11.61 13.17 -7.31
N LEU A 17 -10.40 12.65 -7.48
CA LEU A 17 -9.86 12.26 -8.78
C LEU A 17 -8.73 11.25 -8.62
N PHE A 18 -8.51 10.50 -9.70
CA PHE A 18 -7.32 9.67 -9.86
C PHE A 18 -6.78 9.90 -11.27
N ALA A 19 -5.50 10.22 -11.38
CA ALA A 19 -4.84 10.44 -12.66
C ALA A 19 -3.39 9.94 -12.63
N VAL A 20 -2.93 9.45 -13.79
CA VAL A 20 -1.58 8.91 -14.00
C VAL A 20 -0.96 9.58 -15.21
N TRP A 21 0.28 10.03 -15.07
CA TRP A 21 1.11 10.52 -16.17
C TRP A 21 2.40 9.71 -16.22
N ARG A 22 2.87 9.43 -17.43
CA ARG A 22 4.22 8.92 -17.70
C ARG A 22 5.13 10.11 -17.99
N VAL A 23 6.35 10.07 -17.49
CA VAL A 23 7.42 10.97 -17.89
C VAL A 23 8.00 10.46 -19.20
N ASP A 24 7.96 11.28 -20.24
CA ASP A 24 8.72 11.06 -21.47
C ASP A 24 9.69 12.23 -21.64
N LYS A 25 10.99 11.93 -21.47
CA LYS A 25 12.08 12.93 -21.43
C LYS A 25 11.76 14.02 -20.40
N THR A 26 11.33 15.19 -20.85
CA THR A 26 11.01 16.35 -20.00
C THR A 26 9.52 16.67 -19.91
N GLN A 27 8.66 15.88 -20.57
CA GLN A 27 7.22 16.14 -20.70
C GLN A 27 6.39 15.09 -19.95
N LEU A 28 5.16 15.47 -19.60
CA LEU A 28 4.18 14.57 -18.99
C LEU A 28 3.16 14.11 -20.02
N VAL A 29 3.10 12.81 -20.25
CA VAL A 29 2.13 12.17 -21.14
C VAL A 29 1.04 11.52 -20.29
N PRO A 30 -0.25 11.93 -20.42
CA PRO A 30 -1.33 11.31 -19.67
C PRO A 30 -1.50 9.85 -20.09
N VAL A 31 -1.62 8.95 -19.10
CA VAL A 31 -1.89 7.53 -19.35
C VAL A 31 -3.39 7.34 -19.51
N SER A 32 -3.79 6.50 -20.47
CA SER A 32 -5.20 6.14 -20.68
C SER A 32 -5.74 5.33 -19.47
N LYS A 33 -7.04 5.46 -19.17
CA LYS A 33 -7.61 4.79 -17.99
C LYS A 33 -7.57 3.26 -18.08
N GLU A 34 -7.59 2.75 -19.31
CA GLU A 34 -7.50 1.34 -19.65
C GLU A 34 -6.12 0.77 -19.29
N GLN A 35 -5.09 1.62 -19.32
CA GLN A 35 -3.70 1.27 -18.99
C GLN A 35 -3.33 1.56 -17.53
N TYR A 36 -4.28 1.99 -16.68
CA TYR A 36 -3.99 2.20 -15.26
C TYR A 36 -3.66 0.88 -14.57
N GLY A 37 -2.45 0.81 -14.01
CA GLY A 37 -1.87 -0.40 -13.44
C GLY A 37 -0.79 -1.01 -14.32
N TYR A 38 -0.60 -0.53 -15.55
CA TYR A 38 0.52 -0.92 -16.42
C TYR A 38 1.65 0.09 -16.29
N PHE A 39 2.79 -0.38 -15.79
CA PHE A 39 4.01 0.39 -15.63
C PHE A 39 5.12 -0.25 -16.44
N TYR A 40 6.14 0.51 -16.81
CA TYR A 40 7.30 0.02 -17.57
C TYR A 40 8.56 0.23 -16.75
N THR A 41 9.41 -0.79 -16.68
CA THR A 41 10.62 -0.77 -15.85
C THR A 41 11.61 0.34 -16.25
N GLY A 42 11.60 0.76 -17.52
CA GLY A 42 12.43 1.85 -18.02
C GLY A 42 11.85 3.24 -17.81
N ASP A 43 10.61 3.37 -17.34
CA ASP A 43 9.89 4.64 -17.27
C ASP A 43 9.69 5.14 -15.83
N SER A 44 9.38 6.42 -15.72
CA SER A 44 8.95 7.07 -14.47
C SER A 44 7.52 7.60 -14.61
N TYR A 45 6.75 7.56 -13.53
CA TYR A 45 5.35 7.93 -13.52
C TYR A 45 5.01 8.87 -12.37
N ILE A 46 3.97 9.68 -12.56
CA ILE A 46 3.36 10.51 -11.52
C ILE A 46 1.90 10.11 -11.41
N ILE A 47 1.45 9.84 -10.19
CA ILE A 47 0.09 9.44 -9.88
C ILE A 47 -0.45 10.43 -8.85
N VAL A 48 -1.65 10.94 -9.08
CA VAL A 48 -2.39 11.68 -8.06
C VAL A 48 -3.64 10.91 -7.68
N ALA A 49 -3.85 10.78 -6.37
CA ALA A 49 -5.02 10.18 -5.76
C ALA A 49 -5.62 11.19 -4.79
N ALA A 50 -6.75 11.79 -5.16
CA ALA A 50 -7.51 12.70 -4.31
C ALA A 50 -8.84 12.05 -3.95
N SER A 51 -9.03 11.77 -2.66
CA SER A 51 -10.26 11.20 -2.12
C SER A 51 -10.88 12.12 -1.09
N ASP A 52 -12.19 11.99 -0.90
CA ASP A 52 -12.89 12.56 0.23
C ASP A 52 -13.45 11.44 1.10
N VAL A 53 -14.27 11.81 2.06
CA VAL A 53 -14.80 10.92 3.09
C VAL A 53 -15.85 9.93 2.56
N THR A 54 -16.28 10.07 1.30
CA THR A 54 -17.33 9.24 0.71
C THR A 54 -16.79 7.99 0.03
N GLU A 55 -15.52 8.00 -0.38
CA GLU A 55 -14.94 6.96 -1.22
C GLU A 55 -13.42 6.96 -1.11
N GLN A 56 -12.83 5.78 -0.93
CA GLN A 56 -11.37 5.62 -0.98
C GLN A 56 -10.87 5.79 -2.41
N ALA A 57 -9.69 6.41 -2.57
CA ALA A 57 -9.11 6.56 -3.90
C ALA A 57 -8.81 5.19 -4.54
N HIS A 58 -9.16 5.03 -5.81
CA HIS A 58 -8.82 3.86 -6.61
C HIS A 58 -8.75 4.22 -8.09
N SER A 59 -8.05 3.41 -8.89
CA SER A 59 -7.73 3.73 -10.29
C SER A 59 -8.95 3.89 -11.21
N LEU A 60 -10.08 3.28 -10.86
CA LEU A 60 -11.32 3.29 -11.64
C LEU A 60 -12.30 4.38 -11.19
N MET A 61 -11.94 5.23 -10.22
CA MET A 61 -12.86 6.22 -9.67
C MET A 61 -13.23 7.28 -10.71
N LYS A 62 -14.45 7.81 -10.62
CA LYS A 62 -14.91 8.92 -11.45
C LYS A 62 -14.65 10.24 -10.73
N THR A 63 -14.27 11.26 -11.49
CA THR A 63 -14.11 12.61 -10.96
C THR A 63 -15.47 13.13 -10.50
N LYS A 64 -15.58 13.50 -9.23
CA LYS A 64 -16.79 14.12 -8.66
C LYS A 64 -16.39 15.23 -7.71
N ARG A 65 -17.25 16.23 -7.56
CA ARG A 65 -17.02 17.34 -6.63
C ARG A 65 -16.92 16.80 -5.20
N ALA A 66 -15.91 17.25 -4.48
CA ALA A 66 -15.68 16.82 -3.10
C ALA A 66 -16.81 17.32 -2.20
N THR A 67 -17.25 16.45 -1.30
CA THR A 67 -18.28 16.75 -0.29
C THR A 67 -17.70 17.22 1.04
N GLY A 68 -16.39 17.11 1.20
CA GLY A 68 -15.63 17.50 2.39
C GLY A 68 -14.16 17.80 2.06
N PRO A 69 -13.28 17.88 3.08
CA PRO A 69 -11.85 18.02 2.88
C PRO A 69 -11.29 16.88 2.02
N LEU A 70 -10.39 17.22 1.11
CA LEU A 70 -9.69 16.24 0.28
C LEU A 70 -8.44 15.74 1.01
N GLU A 71 -8.25 14.43 1.00
CA GLU A 71 -6.98 13.76 1.26
C GLU A 71 -6.30 13.54 -0.09
N ILE A 72 -5.16 14.19 -0.32
CA ILE A 72 -4.45 14.18 -1.60
C ILE A 72 -3.10 13.51 -1.44
N HIS A 73 -2.87 12.48 -2.24
CA HIS A 73 -1.63 11.73 -2.30
C HIS A 73 -1.04 11.87 -3.70
N ILE A 74 0.23 12.24 -3.79
CA ILE A 74 0.98 12.26 -5.04
C ILE A 74 2.09 11.25 -4.93
N HIS A 75 2.11 10.28 -5.82
CA HIS A 75 3.14 9.26 -5.90
C HIS A 75 3.97 9.55 -7.15
N PHE A 76 5.29 9.48 -7.04
CA PHE A 76 6.13 9.29 -8.21
C PHE A 76 6.75 7.90 -8.15
N TRP A 77 6.44 7.10 -9.16
CA TRP A 77 6.91 5.73 -9.28
C TRP A 77 8.11 5.69 -10.22
N LEU A 78 9.17 5.04 -9.78
CA LEU A 78 10.44 4.93 -10.50
C LEU A 78 10.68 3.47 -10.90
N GLY A 79 10.71 3.22 -12.21
CA GLY A 79 11.07 1.92 -12.75
C GLY A 79 12.52 1.56 -12.45
N ALA A 80 12.82 0.27 -12.32
CA ALA A 80 14.16 -0.21 -11.96
C ALA A 80 15.24 0.14 -13.00
N GLN A 81 14.84 0.41 -14.25
CA GLN A 81 15.71 0.78 -15.37
C GLN A 81 15.49 2.23 -15.83
N THR A 82 14.73 3.05 -15.07
CA THR A 82 14.51 4.44 -15.44
C THR A 82 15.79 5.27 -15.34
N VAL A 83 15.99 6.19 -16.29
CA VAL A 83 17.19 7.04 -16.31
C VAL A 83 17.07 8.17 -15.29
N GLN A 84 18.22 8.62 -14.78
CA GLN A 84 18.28 9.61 -13.70
C GLN A 84 17.58 10.94 -14.06
N GLU A 85 17.63 11.35 -15.33
CA GLU A 85 16.97 12.56 -15.81
C GLU A 85 15.44 12.46 -15.68
N GLU A 86 14.84 11.37 -16.13
CA GLU A 86 13.39 11.12 -16.05
C GLU A 86 12.92 10.95 -14.60
N ALA A 87 13.71 10.26 -13.78
CA ALA A 87 13.46 10.16 -12.34
C ALA A 87 13.49 11.55 -11.67
N GLY A 88 14.44 12.39 -12.07
CA GLY A 88 14.52 13.79 -11.64
C GLY A 88 13.30 14.59 -12.08
N VAL A 89 12.82 14.35 -13.31
CA VAL A 89 11.60 14.97 -13.85
C VAL A 89 10.37 14.59 -13.04
N ALA A 90 10.19 13.30 -12.74
CA ALA A 90 9.09 12.83 -11.92
C ALA A 90 9.07 13.49 -10.53
N ALA A 91 10.25 13.63 -9.91
CA ALA A 91 10.40 14.24 -8.60
C ALA A 91 10.05 15.75 -8.61
N TYR A 92 10.60 16.55 -9.53
CA TYR A 92 10.29 17.98 -9.53
C TYR A 92 8.85 18.27 -9.97
N LYS A 93 8.31 17.50 -10.92
CA LYS A 93 6.91 17.62 -11.36
C LYS A 93 5.93 17.27 -10.25
N THR A 94 6.29 16.35 -9.34
CA THR A 94 5.52 16.07 -8.13
C THR A 94 5.42 17.30 -7.21
N VAL A 95 6.52 18.04 -7.02
CA VAL A 95 6.53 19.28 -6.23
C VAL A 95 5.72 20.39 -6.91
N GLU A 96 5.80 20.48 -8.24
CA GLU A 96 5.00 21.39 -9.05
C GLU A 96 3.49 21.10 -8.91
N LEU A 97 3.10 19.82 -9.01
CA LEU A 97 1.73 19.36 -8.84
C LEU A 97 1.20 19.62 -7.41
N ASP A 98 1.98 19.33 -6.38
CA ASP A 98 1.62 19.63 -4.98
C ASP A 98 1.33 21.12 -4.82
N SER A 99 2.23 21.97 -5.34
CA SER A 99 2.05 23.44 -5.32
C SER A 99 0.78 23.86 -6.06
N HIS A 100 0.47 23.23 -7.20
CA HIS A 100 -0.75 23.50 -7.96
C HIS A 100 -2.03 23.12 -7.20
N LEU A 101 -1.97 22.04 -6.41
CA LEU A 101 -3.07 21.51 -5.60
C LEU A 101 -3.17 22.14 -4.20
N GLY A 102 -2.38 23.18 -3.91
CA GLY A 102 -2.47 23.97 -2.67
C GLY A 102 -1.43 23.63 -1.61
N ALA A 103 -0.42 22.84 -1.95
CA ALA A 103 0.71 22.46 -1.09
C ALA A 103 0.30 21.72 0.20
N THR A 104 -0.75 20.91 0.11
CA THR A 104 -1.30 20.11 1.22
C THR A 104 -1.28 18.60 0.94
N SER A 105 -0.60 18.14 -0.12
CA SER A 105 -0.57 16.72 -0.45
C SER A 105 0.52 15.97 0.32
N VAL A 106 0.30 14.68 0.51
CA VAL A 106 1.34 13.74 0.93
C VAL A 106 2.07 13.26 -0.31
N GLN A 107 3.38 13.42 -0.36
CA GLN A 107 4.19 12.97 -1.50
C GLN A 107 4.85 11.64 -1.18
N HIS A 108 4.82 10.69 -2.11
CA HIS A 108 5.34 9.33 -1.95
C HIS A 108 6.36 9.04 -3.03
N ARG A 109 7.55 8.61 -2.63
CA ARG A 109 8.52 8.01 -3.53
C ARG A 109 8.28 6.51 -3.58
N GLU A 110 7.84 6.03 -4.74
CA GLU A 110 7.60 4.62 -5.00
C GLU A 110 8.71 4.10 -5.92
N VAL A 111 9.33 2.99 -5.55
CA VAL A 111 10.36 2.33 -6.37
C VAL A 111 9.85 0.96 -6.76
N GLN A 112 10.06 0.56 -8.02
CA GLN A 112 9.67 -0.75 -8.52
C GLN A 112 10.07 -1.88 -7.56
N GLY A 113 9.10 -2.69 -7.14
CA GLY A 113 9.28 -3.81 -6.22
C GLY A 113 9.28 -3.43 -4.73
N TYR A 114 9.28 -2.15 -4.40
CA TYR A 114 9.25 -1.61 -3.03
C TYR A 114 8.07 -0.66 -2.81
N GLU A 115 7.01 -0.79 -3.59
CA GLU A 115 5.86 0.10 -3.55
C GLU A 115 5.11 0.03 -2.21
N SER A 116 4.60 1.17 -1.77
CA SER A 116 3.79 1.27 -0.57
C SER A 116 2.49 0.47 -0.70
N ARG A 117 2.00 -0.05 0.43
CA ARG A 117 0.70 -0.73 0.47
C ARG A 117 -0.43 0.16 -0.02
N ARG A 118 -0.32 1.47 0.21
CA ARG A 118 -1.27 2.47 -0.27
C ARG A 118 -1.24 2.56 -1.79
N PHE A 119 -0.07 2.69 -2.42
CA PHE A 119 0.06 2.70 -3.87
C PHE A 119 -0.54 1.45 -4.51
N ILE A 120 -0.16 0.26 -4.02
CA ILE A 120 -0.68 -1.02 -4.52
C ILE A 120 -2.21 -1.12 -4.32
N SER A 121 -2.75 -0.51 -3.26
CA SER A 121 -4.19 -0.57 -2.97
C SER A 121 -5.05 0.09 -4.05
N TYR A 122 -4.54 1.12 -4.73
CA TYR A 122 -5.28 1.87 -5.75
C TYR A 122 -5.68 1.03 -6.96
N PHE A 123 -4.85 0.06 -7.33
CA PHE A 123 -5.05 -0.78 -8.50
C PHE A 123 -5.83 -2.03 -8.10
N SER A 124 -7.16 -1.96 -8.16
CA SER A 124 -8.04 -3.10 -7.82
C SER A 124 -7.86 -4.28 -8.77
N ARG A 125 -7.46 -4.03 -10.02
CA ARG A 125 -7.14 -5.03 -11.04
C ARG A 125 -5.70 -5.57 -10.96
N GLY A 126 -4.93 -5.15 -9.95
CA GLY A 126 -3.52 -5.47 -9.82
C GLY A 126 -2.61 -4.54 -10.63
N ILE A 127 -1.31 -4.74 -10.48
CA ILE A 127 -0.24 -4.01 -11.17
C ILE A 127 0.46 -5.00 -12.11
N ARG A 128 0.67 -4.58 -13.37
CA ARG A 128 1.60 -5.24 -14.29
C ARG A 128 2.78 -4.33 -14.59
N VAL A 129 3.99 -4.84 -14.42
CA VAL A 129 5.22 -4.13 -14.76
C VAL A 129 5.84 -4.77 -15.99
N HIS A 130 5.86 -4.04 -17.10
CA HIS A 130 6.45 -4.44 -18.37
C HIS A 130 7.95 -4.18 -18.41
N SER A 131 8.66 -4.99 -19.19
CA SER A 131 10.08 -4.75 -19.49
C SER A 131 10.24 -3.64 -20.53
N GLY A 132 11.36 -2.92 -20.50
CA GLY A 132 11.63 -1.80 -21.43
C GLY A 132 10.87 -0.50 -21.11
N LYS A 133 10.62 0.31 -22.15
CA LYS A 133 9.91 1.59 -22.09
C LYS A 133 8.58 1.52 -22.86
N ALA A 134 7.61 2.34 -22.47
CA ALA A 134 6.32 2.40 -23.17
C ALA A 134 6.44 3.03 -24.57
N GLU A 135 7.37 3.98 -24.77
CA GLU A 135 7.76 4.47 -26.10
C GLU A 135 9.03 3.77 -26.53
N GLY A 136 8.87 2.79 -27.41
CA GLY A 136 9.86 1.75 -27.63
C GLY A 136 9.38 0.41 -27.09
N VAL A 137 8.24 -0.07 -27.61
CA VAL A 137 8.23 -1.45 -28.06
C VAL A 137 9.45 -1.53 -28.97
N PHE A 138 10.57 -2.00 -28.44
CA PHE A 138 11.65 -2.44 -29.28
C PHE A 138 11.04 -3.52 -30.17
N THR A 139 10.58 -3.11 -31.35
CA THR A 139 10.63 -3.92 -32.56
C THR A 139 12.11 -4.10 -32.90
N THR A 140 12.86 -4.66 -31.96
CA THR A 140 14.09 -5.39 -32.23
C THR A 140 13.85 -6.81 -31.72
N VAL A 141 12.74 -7.39 -32.16
CA VAL A 141 12.71 -8.80 -32.41
C VAL A 141 11.99 -8.93 -33.75
N ASP A 142 12.70 -9.39 -34.77
CA ASP A 142 12.14 -9.94 -36.02
C ASP A 142 11.30 -11.21 -35.75
N ASP A 143 10.77 -11.35 -34.54
CA ASP A 143 9.96 -12.46 -34.08
C ASP A 143 8.51 -12.00 -33.98
N PRO A 144 7.64 -12.45 -34.90
CA PRO A 144 6.21 -12.16 -34.84
C PRO A 144 5.52 -12.76 -33.59
N TYR A 145 6.20 -13.63 -32.82
CA TYR A 145 5.65 -14.38 -31.69
C TYR A 145 6.56 -14.37 -30.45
N PRO A 146 6.88 -13.20 -29.87
CA PRO A 146 7.84 -13.12 -28.79
C PRO A 146 7.34 -13.87 -27.55
N SER A 147 8.13 -14.86 -27.12
CA SER A 147 7.93 -15.53 -25.84
C SER A 147 8.13 -14.56 -24.67
N ARG A 148 7.23 -14.60 -23.69
CA ARG A 148 7.28 -13.72 -22.51
C ARG A 148 7.14 -14.52 -21.24
N MET A 149 7.82 -14.07 -20.19
CA MET A 149 7.73 -14.67 -18.87
C MET A 149 7.33 -13.61 -17.85
N TYR A 150 6.40 -13.96 -16.96
CA TYR A 150 5.93 -13.09 -15.90
C TYR A 150 6.16 -13.74 -14.55
N HIS A 151 6.76 -13.02 -13.63
CA HIS A 151 6.89 -13.38 -12.22
C HIS A 151 5.73 -12.79 -11.43
N ILE A 152 5.10 -13.61 -10.60
CA ILE A 152 3.95 -13.22 -9.79
C ILE A 152 4.30 -13.40 -8.33
N LYS A 153 4.33 -12.27 -7.63
CA LYS A 153 4.74 -12.21 -6.24
C LYS A 153 3.83 -11.35 -5.39
N GLY A 154 3.36 -11.92 -4.29
CA GLY A 154 2.86 -11.14 -3.16
C GLY A 154 1.85 -11.86 -2.27
N LYS A 155 1.65 -11.32 -1.06
CA LYS A 155 0.81 -11.96 -0.03
C LYS A 155 -0.68 -11.64 -0.13
N ARG A 156 -1.04 -10.45 -0.62
CA ARG A 156 -2.44 -9.96 -0.64
C ARG A 156 -2.86 -9.43 -2.00
N LYS A 157 -2.06 -8.54 -2.58
CA LYS A 157 -2.21 -8.01 -3.93
C LYS A 157 -0.92 -8.32 -4.69
N PRO A 158 -0.79 -9.49 -5.33
CA PRO A 158 0.43 -9.83 -6.03
C PRO A 158 0.69 -8.87 -7.18
N ILE A 159 1.96 -8.53 -7.39
CA ILE A 159 2.43 -7.77 -8.54
C ILE A 159 2.81 -8.78 -9.62
N VAL A 160 2.43 -8.49 -10.86
CA VAL A 160 2.81 -9.26 -12.04
C VAL A 160 3.94 -8.51 -12.73
N GLN A 161 5.13 -9.08 -12.79
CA GLN A 161 6.30 -8.45 -13.41
C GLN A 161 6.74 -9.26 -14.62
N GLU A 162 6.79 -8.62 -15.78
CA GLU A 162 7.43 -9.16 -16.98
C GLU A 162 8.95 -9.23 -16.77
N LEU A 163 9.51 -10.40 -17.03
CA LEU A 163 10.94 -10.69 -16.92
C LEU A 163 11.64 -10.44 -18.27
N PRO A 164 12.95 -10.15 -18.25
CA PRO A 164 13.69 -9.80 -19.46
C PRO A 164 13.81 -10.96 -20.46
N SER A 165 13.71 -12.21 -19.99
CA SER A 165 13.73 -13.40 -20.84
C SER A 165 13.06 -14.60 -20.16
N VAL A 166 12.67 -15.59 -20.97
CA VAL A 166 12.23 -16.91 -20.48
C VAL A 166 13.48 -17.69 -20.07
N SER A 167 13.66 -17.95 -18.77
CA SER A 167 14.83 -18.68 -18.26
C SER A 167 14.58 -19.26 -16.87
N TRP A 168 15.12 -20.46 -16.62
CA TRP A 168 15.17 -21.09 -15.30
C TRP A 168 15.83 -20.21 -14.24
N THR A 169 16.79 -19.36 -14.63
CA THR A 169 17.53 -18.48 -13.71
C THR A 169 16.66 -17.50 -12.94
N HIS A 170 15.48 -17.16 -13.46
CA HIS A 170 14.50 -16.30 -12.79
C HIS A 170 13.55 -17.06 -11.84
N MET A 171 13.52 -18.39 -11.91
CA MET A 171 12.53 -19.21 -11.22
C MET A 171 12.95 -19.56 -9.81
N ASN A 172 11.97 -19.57 -8.90
CA ASN A 172 12.14 -20.04 -7.53
C ASN A 172 10.96 -20.89 -7.07
N ASP A 173 11.19 -21.75 -6.08
CA ASP A 173 10.18 -22.69 -5.57
C ASP A 173 9.10 -22.04 -4.71
N GLY A 174 9.14 -20.73 -4.47
CA GLY A 174 8.21 -20.00 -3.59
C GLY A 174 7.20 -19.10 -4.28
N ASP A 175 7.26 -19.00 -5.61
CA ASP A 175 6.47 -18.03 -6.39
C ASP A 175 5.80 -18.68 -7.62
N VAL A 176 5.00 -17.90 -8.35
CA VAL A 176 4.32 -18.34 -9.57
C VAL A 176 4.91 -17.64 -10.78
N PHE A 177 5.08 -18.38 -11.87
CA PHE A 177 5.60 -17.87 -13.13
C PHE A 177 4.65 -18.18 -14.27
N VAL A 178 4.31 -17.19 -15.08
CA VAL A 178 3.46 -17.36 -16.26
C VAL A 178 4.33 -17.22 -17.51
N ILE A 179 4.40 -18.26 -18.33
CA ILE A 179 5.16 -18.26 -19.58
C ILE A 179 4.16 -18.23 -20.74
N TYR A 180 4.19 -17.16 -21.51
CA TYR A 180 3.34 -16.94 -22.66
C TYR A 180 4.10 -17.25 -23.95
N LEU A 181 3.62 -18.24 -24.70
CA LEU A 181 4.15 -18.68 -25.99
C LEU A 181 3.04 -18.63 -27.03
N TYR A 182 2.61 -17.44 -27.44
CA TYR A 182 1.58 -17.17 -28.47
C TYR A 182 0.30 -18.04 -28.41
N HIS A 183 0.35 -19.32 -28.82
CA HIS A 183 -0.76 -20.28 -28.76
C HIS A 183 -0.87 -21.12 -27.47
N ILE A 184 0.07 -21.00 -26.53
CA ILE A 184 0.04 -21.74 -25.26
C ILE A 184 0.59 -20.89 -24.11
N ILE A 185 -0.04 -21.00 -22.95
CA ILE A 185 0.30 -20.25 -21.74
C ILE A 185 0.53 -21.25 -20.61
N PHE A 186 1.75 -21.31 -20.09
CA PHE A 186 2.06 -22.13 -18.93
C PHE A 186 1.94 -21.29 -17.65
N VAL A 187 1.25 -21.81 -16.65
CA VAL A 187 1.25 -21.30 -15.29
C VAL A 187 2.07 -22.28 -14.45
N TRP A 188 3.33 -21.95 -14.23
CA TRP A 188 4.22 -22.75 -13.40
C TRP A 188 4.10 -22.33 -11.93
N ASN A 189 3.78 -23.28 -11.06
CA ASN A 189 3.61 -23.07 -9.62
C ASN A 189 4.81 -23.64 -8.86
N GLY A 190 5.53 -22.77 -8.15
CA GLY A 190 6.51 -23.20 -7.17
C GLY A 190 5.86 -24.01 -6.05
N LYS A 191 6.59 -24.99 -5.51
CA LYS A 191 6.13 -25.88 -4.45
C LYS A 191 5.58 -25.14 -3.22
N PHE A 192 6.17 -23.99 -2.87
CA PHE A 192 5.83 -23.16 -1.72
C PHE A 192 5.06 -21.88 -2.09
N ALA A 193 4.67 -21.73 -3.36
CA ALA A 193 3.87 -20.60 -3.81
C ALA A 193 2.54 -20.50 -3.07
N ASN A 194 2.17 -19.28 -2.68
CA ASN A 194 0.96 -19.09 -1.88
C ASN A 194 -0.31 -19.10 -2.75
N TYR A 195 -1.45 -19.37 -2.12
CA TYR A 195 -2.73 -19.51 -2.84
C TYR A 195 -3.15 -18.25 -3.62
N VAL A 196 -2.84 -17.06 -3.10
CA VAL A 196 -3.18 -15.79 -3.76
C VAL A 196 -2.33 -15.60 -5.02
N GLU A 197 -1.04 -15.99 -4.99
CA GLU A 197 -0.16 -15.98 -6.17
C GLU A 197 -0.67 -16.95 -7.25
N LYS A 198 -1.09 -18.16 -6.87
CA LYS A 198 -1.64 -19.16 -7.81
C LYS A 198 -2.92 -18.70 -8.50
N ILE A 199 -3.83 -18.08 -7.75
CA ILE A 199 -5.02 -17.42 -8.33
C ILE A 199 -4.59 -16.33 -9.30
N GLN A 200 -3.67 -15.45 -8.89
CA GLN A 200 -3.22 -14.36 -9.74
C GLN A 200 -2.54 -14.87 -11.01
N GLY A 201 -1.76 -15.96 -10.95
CA GLY A 201 -1.21 -16.64 -12.12
C GLY A 201 -2.25 -17.08 -13.12
N THR A 202 -3.33 -17.68 -12.63
CA THR A 202 -4.45 -18.09 -13.46
C THR A 202 -5.18 -16.90 -14.08
N ILE A 203 -5.42 -15.83 -13.31
CA ILE A 203 -6.03 -14.58 -13.80
C ILE A 203 -5.15 -13.95 -14.88
N THR A 204 -3.84 -13.86 -14.65
CA THR A 204 -2.88 -13.32 -15.62
C THR A 204 -2.90 -14.13 -16.92
N ALA A 205 -2.87 -15.46 -16.84
CA ALA A 205 -2.95 -16.32 -18.02
C ALA A 205 -4.26 -16.14 -18.80
N GLN A 206 -5.40 -16.03 -18.10
CA GLN A 206 -6.70 -15.75 -18.73
C GLN A 206 -6.73 -14.39 -19.42
N GLN A 207 -6.12 -13.37 -18.81
CA GLN A 207 -6.04 -12.04 -19.40
C GLN A 207 -5.16 -12.02 -20.64
N LEU A 208 -3.98 -12.65 -20.59
CA LEU A 208 -3.09 -12.79 -21.75
C LEU A 208 -3.78 -13.54 -22.89
N LYS A 209 -4.53 -14.59 -22.59
CA LYS A 209 -5.35 -15.30 -23.58
C LYS A 209 -6.42 -14.38 -24.19
N ALA A 210 -7.12 -13.59 -23.38
CA ALA A 210 -8.15 -12.67 -23.86
C ALA A 210 -7.58 -11.52 -24.72
N GLU A 211 -6.38 -11.04 -24.38
CA GLU A 211 -5.67 -9.97 -25.11
C GLU A 211 -5.18 -10.43 -26.48
N ASN A 212 -4.81 -11.70 -26.63
CA ASN A 212 -4.20 -12.23 -27.85
C ASN A 212 -5.11 -13.21 -28.63
N GLY A 213 -6.30 -13.54 -28.12
CA GLY A 213 -7.36 -14.29 -28.79
C GLY A 213 -7.22 -15.82 -28.71
N GLU A 214 -6.04 -16.36 -29.05
CA GLU A 214 -5.76 -17.81 -29.07
C GLU A 214 -4.87 -18.23 -27.88
N GLY A 215 -5.01 -19.47 -27.40
CA GLY A 215 -4.20 -19.95 -26.29
C GLY A 215 -4.82 -21.08 -25.46
N SER A 216 -4.12 -22.21 -25.28
CA SER A 216 -4.41 -23.14 -24.19
C SER A 216 -3.70 -22.70 -22.90
N ILE A 217 -4.31 -22.89 -21.74
CA ILE A 217 -3.67 -22.62 -20.44
C ILE A 217 -3.31 -23.98 -19.85
N VAL A 218 -2.03 -24.15 -19.51
CA VAL A 218 -1.49 -25.38 -18.93
C VAL A 218 -0.91 -25.05 -17.56
N ILE A 219 -1.42 -25.71 -16.53
CA ILE A 219 -0.90 -25.57 -15.17
C ILE A 219 0.23 -26.59 -15.00
N VAL A 220 1.38 -26.13 -14.53
CA VAL A 220 2.57 -26.96 -14.31
C VAL A 220 2.97 -26.79 -12.85
N ASP A 221 2.89 -27.85 -12.05
CA ASP A 221 3.41 -27.80 -10.69
C ASP A 221 4.88 -28.23 -10.68
N GLU A 222 5.71 -27.60 -9.84
CA GLU A 222 7.10 -27.96 -9.67
C GLU A 222 7.31 -29.47 -9.49
N GLY A 223 8.19 -30.06 -10.30
CA GLY A 223 8.48 -31.50 -10.30
C GLY A 223 7.60 -32.34 -11.24
N THR A 224 6.57 -31.75 -11.85
CA THR A 224 5.71 -32.42 -12.83
C THR A 224 6.03 -32.02 -14.28
N GLU A 225 7.07 -31.22 -14.51
CA GLU A 225 7.36 -30.63 -15.83
C GLU A 225 7.64 -31.69 -16.91
N LYS A 226 8.30 -32.79 -16.55
CA LYS A 226 8.59 -33.92 -17.46
C LYS A 226 7.38 -34.85 -17.70
N GLN A 227 6.31 -34.69 -16.93
CA GLN A 227 5.09 -35.51 -16.97
C GLN A 227 4.00 -34.90 -17.86
N LEU A 228 4.24 -33.69 -18.39
CA LEU A 228 3.32 -33.05 -19.34
C LEU A 228 3.10 -33.96 -20.57
N PRO A 229 1.87 -33.98 -21.13
CA PRO A 229 1.61 -34.66 -22.40
C PRO A 229 2.27 -33.93 -23.58
N SER A 230 2.40 -34.60 -24.72
CA SER A 230 2.74 -33.94 -25.99
C SER A 230 1.47 -33.32 -26.59
N PRO A 231 1.53 -32.10 -27.18
CA PRO A 231 2.74 -31.34 -27.50
C PRO A 231 3.23 -30.37 -26.40
N GLU A 232 2.49 -30.22 -25.28
CA GLU A 232 2.81 -29.27 -24.19
C GLU A 232 4.22 -29.43 -23.64
N LYS A 233 4.66 -30.68 -23.45
CA LYS A 233 6.00 -31.04 -22.98
C LYS A 233 7.11 -30.56 -23.91
N GLU A 234 6.90 -30.67 -25.21
CA GLU A 234 7.88 -30.27 -26.24
C GLU A 234 8.00 -28.74 -26.27
N TYR A 235 6.87 -28.02 -26.22
CA TYR A 235 6.89 -26.55 -26.13
C TYR A 235 7.54 -26.06 -24.84
N PHE A 236 7.20 -26.65 -23.70
CA PHE A 236 7.80 -26.28 -22.42
C PHE A 236 9.31 -26.57 -22.41
N GLY A 237 9.72 -27.76 -22.85
CA GLY A 237 11.12 -28.15 -22.92
C GLY A 237 11.95 -27.36 -23.94
N HIS A 238 11.33 -26.81 -24.99
CA HIS A 238 12.01 -25.93 -25.94
C HIS A 238 12.38 -24.58 -25.34
N VAL A 239 11.47 -23.97 -24.56
CA VAL A 239 11.71 -22.63 -23.98
C VAL A 239 12.37 -22.67 -22.61
N LEU A 240 12.25 -23.79 -21.91
CA LEU A 240 12.87 -24.07 -20.62
C LEU A 240 13.48 -25.48 -20.66
N PRO A 241 14.68 -25.65 -21.26
CA PRO A 241 15.34 -26.95 -21.41
C PRO A 241 15.44 -27.71 -20.09
N PHE A 242 15.01 -28.97 -20.08
CA PHE A 242 14.98 -29.77 -18.85
C PHE A 242 16.36 -30.07 -18.27
N ASP A 243 17.39 -30.09 -19.12
CA ASP A 243 18.77 -30.36 -18.71
C ASP A 243 19.43 -29.12 -18.08
N GLU A 244 18.87 -27.94 -18.31
CA GLU A 244 19.29 -26.67 -17.70
C GLU A 244 18.44 -26.30 -16.48
N ARG A 245 17.57 -27.21 -16.03
CA ARG A 245 16.60 -26.93 -14.95
C ARG A 245 17.33 -26.55 -13.67
N TYR A 246 17.16 -25.29 -13.28
CA TYR A 246 17.60 -24.73 -12.02
C TYR A 246 16.48 -23.90 -11.41
N VAL A 247 16.05 -24.24 -10.19
CA VAL A 247 15.02 -23.51 -9.46
C VAL A 247 15.63 -23.06 -8.14
N GLN A 248 15.63 -21.75 -7.90
CA GLN A 248 16.16 -21.16 -6.68
C GLN A 248 15.28 -21.53 -5.47
N SER A 249 15.88 -21.67 -4.29
CA SER A 249 15.08 -21.83 -3.06
C SER A 249 14.53 -20.47 -2.64
N HIS A 250 13.25 -20.41 -2.29
CA HIS A 250 12.56 -19.23 -1.82
C HIS A 250 13.18 -18.60 -0.56
N ARG A 251 14.02 -19.34 0.16
CA ARG A 251 14.76 -18.86 1.34
C ARG A 251 15.96 -18.00 0.97
N ASP A 252 16.51 -18.23 -0.22
CA ASP A 252 17.71 -17.55 -0.73
C ASP A 252 17.35 -16.34 -1.60
N VAL A 253 16.09 -16.22 -2.00
CA VAL A 253 15.57 -15.07 -2.76
C VAL A 253 15.29 -13.91 -1.80
N HIS A 254 15.95 -12.77 -2.01
CA HIS A 254 15.66 -11.54 -1.28
C HIS A 254 14.18 -11.15 -1.45
N HIS A 255 13.42 -11.21 -0.35
CA HIS A 255 12.01 -10.85 -0.36
C HIS A 255 11.84 -9.33 -0.56
N TYR A 256 11.38 -8.94 -1.75
CA TYR A 256 11.00 -7.57 -2.09
C TYR A 256 9.79 -7.05 -1.27
N GLN A 257 9.00 -7.94 -0.68
CA GLN A 257 7.82 -7.57 0.11
C GLN A 257 7.99 -7.83 1.59
N GLY A 258 8.32 -6.76 2.32
CA GLY A 258 8.30 -6.71 3.76
C GLY A 258 9.58 -7.25 4.37
N VAL A 259 10.58 -6.38 4.46
CA VAL A 259 11.76 -6.64 5.28
C VAL A 259 11.27 -6.98 6.69
N PRO A 260 11.72 -8.12 7.28
CA PRO A 260 11.35 -8.48 8.64
C PRO A 260 11.64 -7.28 9.55
N ARG A 261 10.59 -6.76 10.19
CA ARG A 261 10.77 -5.67 11.15
C ARG A 261 11.63 -6.25 12.27
N ASN A 262 12.83 -5.71 12.48
CA ASN A 262 13.60 -6.05 13.65
C ASN A 262 12.76 -5.67 14.88
N PRO A 263 12.29 -6.63 15.69
CA PRO A 263 11.42 -6.34 16.82
C PRO A 263 12.09 -5.44 17.87
N ASN A 264 13.43 -5.39 17.86
CA ASN A 264 14.23 -4.55 18.75
C ASN A 264 14.57 -3.18 18.15
N PHE A 265 14.11 -2.86 16.93
CA PHE A 265 14.36 -1.54 16.35
C PHE A 265 13.43 -0.50 16.98
N GLU A 266 14.04 0.47 17.64
CA GLU A 266 13.35 1.66 18.14
C GLU A 266 13.32 2.74 17.06
N MET A 267 12.13 3.28 16.79
CA MET A 267 11.99 4.41 15.88
C MET A 267 12.78 5.61 16.38
N LYS A 268 13.36 6.36 15.45
CA LYS A 268 14.16 7.54 15.77
C LYS A 268 13.60 8.77 15.09
N LEU A 269 13.64 9.89 15.80
CA LEU A 269 13.25 11.18 15.28
C LEU A 269 14.49 12.04 15.10
N TYR A 270 14.63 12.62 13.92
CA TYR A 270 15.70 13.57 13.61
C TYR A 270 15.09 14.92 13.25
N ARG A 271 15.67 15.99 13.78
CA ARG A 271 15.34 17.36 13.42
C ARG A 271 16.28 17.84 12.33
N CYS A 272 15.71 18.41 11.28
CA CYS A 272 16.39 18.92 10.09
C CYS A 272 16.23 20.44 10.05
N VAL A 273 17.33 21.15 10.25
CA VAL A 273 17.37 22.63 10.27
C VAL A 273 18.43 23.13 9.30
N ASP A 274 18.13 24.20 8.57
CA ASP A 274 19.12 24.95 7.81
C ASP A 274 19.91 25.91 8.71
N GLU A 275 21.15 25.56 9.05
CA GLU A 275 22.08 26.45 9.76
C GLU A 275 23.04 27.09 8.72
N ASN A 276 22.81 28.38 8.41
CA ASN A 276 23.67 29.19 7.51
C ASN A 276 23.89 28.58 6.11
N GLY A 277 22.86 27.97 5.53
CA GLY A 277 22.94 27.37 4.21
C GLY A 277 23.27 25.88 4.23
N THR A 278 23.72 25.35 5.37
CA THR A 278 24.06 23.94 5.58
C THR A 278 22.95 23.23 6.34
N LEU A 279 22.37 22.20 5.72
CA LEU A 279 21.39 21.37 6.40
C LEU A 279 22.07 20.52 7.48
N LYS A 280 21.61 20.68 8.72
CA LYS A 280 22.02 19.87 9.84
C LYS A 280 20.89 18.93 10.25
N VAL A 281 21.22 17.64 10.30
CA VAL A 281 20.31 16.57 10.72
C VAL A 281 20.79 16.06 12.07
N THR A 282 19.97 16.25 13.10
CA THR A 282 20.30 15.89 14.50
C THR A 282 19.28 14.90 15.04
N GLU A 283 19.73 13.82 15.68
CA GLU A 283 18.83 12.92 16.40
C GLU A 283 18.27 13.67 17.61
N VAL A 284 16.95 13.71 17.76
CA VAL A 284 16.27 14.40 18.87
C VAL A 284 15.52 13.46 19.80
N LYS A 285 15.16 12.27 19.33
CA LYS A 285 14.48 11.26 20.16
C LYS A 285 14.72 9.85 19.60
N THR A 286 14.81 8.88 20.51
CA THR A 286 14.78 7.45 20.20
C THR A 286 13.65 6.82 21.02
N GLY A 287 12.92 5.90 20.39
CA GLY A 287 11.84 5.14 21.00
C GLY A 287 10.46 5.66 20.64
N PRO A 288 9.48 5.56 21.54
CA PRO A 288 8.11 5.97 21.26
C PRO A 288 8.01 7.46 20.97
N LEU A 289 7.35 7.82 19.89
CA LEU A 289 7.18 9.21 19.47
C LEU A 289 5.84 9.77 19.95
N ASP A 290 5.81 11.05 20.27
CA ASP A 290 4.63 11.81 20.67
C ASP A 290 4.40 12.96 19.68
N GLN A 291 3.15 13.32 19.39
CA GLN A 291 2.87 14.37 18.39
C GLN A 291 3.56 15.71 18.73
N GLN A 292 3.72 16.00 20.03
CA GLN A 292 4.40 17.20 20.54
C GLN A 292 5.90 17.26 20.20
N ASP A 293 6.53 16.15 19.80
CA ASP A 293 7.93 16.15 19.36
C ASP A 293 8.11 16.88 18.01
N LEU A 294 7.02 17.08 17.26
CA LEU A 294 7.00 17.78 15.98
C LEU A 294 6.65 19.27 16.19
N VAL A 295 7.64 20.16 16.04
CA VAL A 295 7.43 21.61 16.14
C VAL A 295 7.21 22.25 14.77
N SER A 296 6.22 23.15 14.66
CA SER A 296 5.81 23.77 13.39
C SER A 296 6.93 24.52 12.64
N GLN A 297 7.99 24.93 13.33
CA GLN A 297 9.08 25.75 12.81
C GLN A 297 10.08 24.97 11.96
N ASP A 298 10.13 23.64 12.09
CA ASP A 298 11.21 22.84 11.50
C ASP A 298 10.67 21.70 10.64
N THR A 299 11.61 20.94 10.07
CA THR A 299 11.33 19.68 9.38
C THR A 299 11.93 18.53 10.17
N PHE A 300 11.30 17.36 10.09
CA PHE A 300 11.68 16.18 10.86
C PHE A 300 11.73 14.94 9.99
N ILE A 301 12.68 14.05 10.26
CA ILE A 301 12.76 12.71 9.68
C ILE A 301 12.38 11.70 10.76
N VAL A 302 11.35 10.89 10.50
CA VAL A 302 11.03 9.70 11.28
C VAL A 302 11.70 8.51 10.60
N ASP A 303 12.72 7.97 11.26
CA ASP A 303 13.45 6.79 10.85
C ASP A 303 12.76 5.54 11.41
N ASN A 304 12.06 4.82 10.54
CA ASN A 304 11.43 3.53 10.83
C ASN A 304 12.19 2.40 10.10
N ALA A 305 13.50 2.58 9.87
CA ALA A 305 14.39 1.65 9.20
C ALA A 305 13.81 1.15 7.84
N GLU A 306 13.90 -0.15 7.61
CA GLU A 306 13.48 -0.83 6.38
C GLU A 306 11.95 -0.81 6.17
N ALA A 307 11.17 -0.40 7.17
CA ALA A 307 9.73 -0.17 7.00
C ALA A 307 9.42 1.20 6.36
N GLY A 308 10.44 2.02 6.08
CA GLY A 308 10.34 3.27 5.34
C GLY A 308 10.65 4.51 6.17
N ILE A 309 10.89 5.63 5.48
CA ILE A 309 11.25 6.92 6.08
C ILE A 309 10.14 7.92 5.84
N TRP A 310 9.79 8.69 6.88
CA TRP A 310 8.84 9.79 6.75
C TRP A 310 9.54 11.13 6.99
N VAL A 311 9.19 12.14 6.19
CA VAL A 311 9.62 13.51 6.38
C VAL A 311 8.41 14.37 6.70
N TRP A 312 8.35 14.87 7.93
CA TRP A 312 7.31 15.80 8.35
C TRP A 312 7.80 17.23 8.19
N VAL A 313 6.95 18.07 7.60
CA VAL A 313 7.26 19.45 7.26
C VAL A 313 6.34 20.39 8.01
N GLY A 314 6.89 21.13 8.97
CA GLY A 314 6.15 22.11 9.76
C GLY A 314 5.61 23.26 8.90
N LYS A 315 4.44 23.79 9.28
CA LYS A 315 3.78 24.88 8.52
C LYS A 315 4.55 26.21 8.55
N LYS A 316 5.45 26.37 9.53
CA LYS A 316 6.32 27.54 9.72
C LYS A 316 7.77 27.26 9.32
N ALA A 317 8.09 26.08 8.78
CA ALA A 317 9.40 25.76 8.25
C ALA A 317 9.77 26.68 7.08
N SER A 318 11.06 26.94 6.91
CA SER A 318 11.54 27.82 5.85
C SER A 318 11.22 27.24 4.47
N GLN A 319 11.05 28.12 3.47
CA GLN A 319 10.74 27.67 2.10
C GLN A 319 11.81 26.71 1.56
N LYS A 320 13.08 26.93 1.92
CA LYS A 320 14.19 26.05 1.51
C LYS A 320 14.07 24.67 2.13
N GLU A 321 13.80 24.55 3.43
CA GLU A 321 13.58 23.26 4.09
C GLU A 321 12.39 22.51 3.51
N ARG A 322 11.29 23.22 3.21
CA ARG A 322 10.08 22.63 2.63
C ARG A 322 10.31 22.01 1.25
N VAL A 323 11.16 22.64 0.44
CA VAL A 323 11.52 22.19 -0.92
C VAL A 323 12.54 21.07 -0.88
N GLU A 324 13.58 21.16 -0.04
CA GLU A 324 14.65 20.16 0.03
C GLU A 324 14.27 18.92 0.87
N ALA A 325 13.14 18.94 1.59
CA ALA A 325 12.70 17.87 2.49
C ALA A 325 12.86 16.43 1.94
N MET A 326 12.39 16.16 0.71
CA MET A 326 12.51 14.82 0.10
C MET A 326 13.96 14.46 -0.23
N ARG A 327 14.73 15.42 -0.76
CA ARG A 327 16.16 15.23 -1.07
C ARG A 327 16.96 14.95 0.20
N ASN A 328 16.61 15.63 1.30
CA ASN A 328 17.25 15.47 2.60
C ASN A 328 17.03 14.05 3.15
N ALA A 329 15.82 13.49 3.00
CA ALA A 329 15.59 12.09 3.35
C ALA A 329 16.39 11.12 2.48
N GLN A 330 16.51 11.35 1.17
CA GLN A 330 17.38 10.51 0.33
C GLN A 330 18.84 10.58 0.76
N GLY A 331 19.34 11.78 1.10
CA GLY A 331 20.67 11.96 1.68
C GLY A 331 20.85 11.22 3.02
N PHE A 332 19.83 11.26 3.87
CA PHE A 332 19.79 10.52 5.13
C PHE A 332 19.88 9.01 4.92
N ILE A 333 19.10 8.45 4.00
CA ILE A 333 19.10 7.02 3.63
C ILE A 333 20.50 6.58 3.20
N LYS A 334 21.11 7.34 2.27
CA LYS A 334 22.48 7.08 1.81
C LYS A 334 23.49 7.12 2.96
N LYS A 335 23.38 8.11 3.87
CA LYS A 335 24.29 8.25 5.01
C LYS A 335 24.13 7.13 6.05
N LYS A 336 22.91 6.62 6.23
CA LYS A 336 22.61 5.50 7.14
C LYS A 336 22.96 4.13 6.56
N GLY A 337 23.26 4.04 5.25
CA GLY A 337 23.56 2.78 4.58
C GLY A 337 22.33 1.93 4.30
N TYR A 338 21.12 2.52 4.33
CA TYR A 338 19.91 1.80 3.96
C TYR A 338 19.82 1.61 2.44
N SER A 339 19.03 0.62 2.02
CA SER A 339 18.70 0.41 0.61
C SER A 339 18.13 1.69 -0.02
N GLN A 340 18.59 2.05 -1.21
CA GLN A 340 18.06 3.22 -1.94
C GLN A 340 16.62 3.02 -2.45
N CYS A 341 16.10 1.81 -2.33
CA CYS A 341 14.74 1.46 -2.73
C CYS A 341 13.72 1.64 -1.60
N ILE A 342 14.16 1.90 -0.35
CA ILE A 342 13.21 2.06 0.75
C ILE A 342 12.26 3.24 0.50
N GLN A 343 11.04 3.08 1.00
CA GLN A 343 9.95 4.04 0.82
C GLN A 343 10.29 5.36 1.51
N VAL A 344 9.95 6.47 0.85
CA VAL A 344 10.08 7.82 1.41
C VAL A 344 8.77 8.56 1.23
N CYS A 345 8.20 9.03 2.33
CA CYS A 345 6.96 9.80 2.32
C CYS A 345 7.20 11.19 2.91
N ARG A 346 6.85 12.25 2.18
CA ARG A 346 6.80 13.61 2.72
C ARG A 346 5.38 13.97 3.09
N VAL A 347 5.21 14.43 4.31
CA VAL A 347 3.94 14.88 4.90
C VAL A 347 4.08 16.31 5.40
N VAL A 348 3.01 17.09 5.29
CA VAL A 348 2.96 18.47 5.79
C VAL A 348 2.08 18.57 7.02
N GLU A 349 2.41 19.47 7.93
CA GLU A 349 1.66 19.71 9.17
C GLU A 349 0.17 19.95 8.89
N GLY A 350 -0.69 19.17 9.56
CA GLY A 350 -2.15 19.23 9.46
C GLY A 350 -2.76 18.36 8.37
N ALA A 351 -1.94 17.82 7.45
CA ALA A 351 -2.36 16.90 6.39
C ALA A 351 -1.78 15.49 6.60
N GLU A 352 -1.54 15.09 7.85
CA GLU A 352 -0.94 13.80 8.16
C GLU A 352 -1.88 12.63 7.87
N PRO A 353 -1.46 11.61 7.09
CA PRO A 353 -2.29 10.44 6.85
C PRO A 353 -2.28 9.52 8.08
N ALA A 354 -3.25 8.61 8.16
CA ALA A 354 -3.39 7.69 9.28
C ALA A 354 -2.11 6.86 9.53
N GLU A 355 -1.43 6.43 8.46
CA GLU A 355 -0.20 5.66 8.49
C GLU A 355 0.93 6.39 9.21
N PHE A 356 1.04 7.71 9.02
CA PHE A 356 2.01 8.53 9.74
C PHE A 356 1.63 8.70 11.20
N ARG A 357 0.35 9.01 11.47
CA ARG A 357 -0.15 9.23 12.85
C ARG A 357 0.03 8.00 13.73
N CYS A 358 -0.11 6.80 13.16
CA CYS A 358 0.10 5.54 13.87
C CYS A 358 1.56 5.26 14.28
N LEU A 359 2.53 6.06 13.83
CA LEU A 359 3.92 5.99 14.31
C LEU A 359 4.10 6.64 15.69
N PHE A 360 3.09 7.37 16.16
CA PHE A 360 3.10 8.10 17.42
C PHE A 360 2.16 7.42 18.44
N ARG A 361 2.54 7.42 19.72
CA ARG A 361 1.76 6.82 20.81
C ARG A 361 0.36 7.43 20.92
N SER A 362 0.32 8.75 20.88
CA SER A 362 -0.91 9.52 20.95
C SER A 362 -0.88 10.61 19.89
N TRP A 363 -1.92 10.63 19.07
CA TRP A 363 -2.18 11.72 18.15
C TRP A 363 -3.45 12.44 18.62
N PRO A 364 -3.37 13.73 18.99
CA PRO A 364 -4.55 14.48 19.44
C PRO A 364 -5.67 14.40 18.40
N LYS A 365 -6.83 13.88 18.78
CA LYS A 365 -8.05 14.06 18.00
C LYS A 365 -8.42 15.53 18.08
N ALA A 366 -8.70 16.18 16.95
CA ALA A 366 -9.20 17.55 16.97
C ALA A 366 -10.37 17.66 17.97
N GLU A 367 -10.25 18.56 18.95
CA GLU A 367 -11.27 18.75 19.98
C GLU A 367 -12.59 19.17 19.32
N TRP A 368 -13.63 18.37 19.54
CA TRP A 368 -15.00 18.71 19.20
C TRP A 368 -15.65 19.29 20.46
N THR A 369 -15.68 20.60 20.61
CA THR A 369 -16.48 21.21 21.67
C THR A 369 -17.92 21.34 21.17
N LEU A 370 -18.83 20.47 21.64
CA LEU A 370 -20.28 20.64 21.45
C LEU A 370 -20.75 21.82 22.30
N LEU A 371 -20.74 23.02 21.74
CA LEU A 371 -21.47 24.16 22.28
C LEU A 371 -22.67 24.45 21.36
N GLY A 372 -23.88 24.13 21.85
CA GLY A 372 -25.14 24.65 21.28
C GLY A 372 -25.50 24.18 19.87
N GLY A 373 -25.20 22.93 19.49
CA GLY A 373 -25.72 22.33 18.25
C GLY A 373 -25.17 22.90 16.94
N LYS A 374 -24.16 23.80 16.99
CA LYS A 374 -23.39 24.23 15.83
C LYS A 374 -21.96 23.72 15.95
N VAL A 375 -21.53 22.94 14.95
CA VAL A 375 -20.14 22.49 14.82
C VAL A 375 -19.27 23.69 14.47
N LEU A 376 -18.58 24.24 15.46
CA LEU A 376 -17.49 25.20 15.24
C LEU A 376 -16.17 24.46 15.47
N SER A 377 -15.48 24.10 14.39
CA SER A 377 -14.12 23.58 14.48
C SER A 377 -13.17 24.72 14.89
N SER A 378 -12.52 24.64 16.06
CA SER A 378 -11.47 25.62 16.43
C SER A 378 -10.10 25.32 15.81
N ALA A 379 -9.95 24.21 15.08
CA ALA A 379 -8.74 23.89 14.35
C ALA A 379 -9.07 23.59 12.88
N LYS A 380 -8.53 24.41 11.96
CA LYS A 380 -8.53 24.15 10.51
C LYS A 380 -7.56 23.00 10.17
N SER A 381 -7.74 21.80 10.73
CA SER A 381 -7.00 20.61 10.26
C SER A 381 -7.64 20.10 8.97
N ARG A 382 -7.08 20.53 7.84
CA ARG A 382 -7.44 20.03 6.51
C ARG A 382 -6.72 18.70 6.28
N GLY A 383 -7.43 17.59 6.46
CA GLY A 383 -6.88 16.25 6.27
C GLY A 383 -7.33 15.22 7.31
N GLN A 384 -8.37 15.52 8.09
CA GLN A 384 -9.04 14.46 8.84
C GLN A 384 -9.93 13.67 7.89
N VAL A 385 -9.66 12.36 7.84
CA VAL A 385 -10.69 11.33 7.73
C VAL A 385 -11.81 11.77 8.65
N SER A 386 -12.88 12.35 8.10
CA SER A 386 -14.09 12.45 8.90
C SER A 386 -14.43 11.00 9.20
N ALA A 387 -14.54 10.65 10.48
CA ALA A 387 -15.52 9.64 10.85
C ALA A 387 -16.77 10.04 10.08
N GLY A 388 -17.07 9.24 9.04
CA GLY A 388 -17.91 9.65 7.92
C GLY A 388 -19.09 10.40 8.49
N LYS A 389 -19.32 11.63 8.00
CA LYS A 389 -20.45 12.50 8.35
C LYS A 389 -21.59 11.56 8.71
N THR A 390 -21.83 11.36 10.01
CA THR A 390 -22.68 10.27 10.45
C THR A 390 -23.96 10.54 9.72
N ILE A 391 -24.30 9.70 8.74
CA ILE A 391 -25.65 9.74 8.23
C ILE A 391 -26.41 9.52 9.53
N GLN A 392 -27.17 10.52 9.96
CA GLN A 392 -28.20 10.31 10.97
C GLN A 392 -29.26 9.37 10.37
N THR A 393 -28.87 8.26 9.75
CA THR A 393 -29.58 7.01 9.90
C THR A 393 -29.54 6.81 11.39
N LYS A 394 -30.69 7.03 12.05
CA LYS A 394 -30.94 6.62 13.43
C LYS A 394 -30.09 5.39 13.70
N TYR A 395 -29.16 5.51 14.64
CA TYR A 395 -28.35 4.38 15.07
C TYR A 395 -29.31 3.23 15.38
N ASP A 396 -29.27 2.21 14.53
CA ASP A 396 -30.08 1.02 14.67
C ASP A 396 -29.12 -0.15 14.71
N ALA A 397 -28.69 -0.47 15.93
CA ALA A 397 -27.79 -1.57 16.19
C ALA A 397 -28.36 -2.91 15.70
N GLY A 398 -29.69 -3.03 15.59
CA GLY A 398 -30.38 -4.21 15.09
C GLY A 398 -30.13 -4.47 13.60
N THR A 399 -29.86 -3.44 12.80
CA THR A 399 -29.58 -3.56 11.35
C THR A 399 -28.09 -3.44 11.01
N LEU A 400 -27.21 -3.33 12.00
CA LEU A 400 -25.77 -3.15 11.80
C LEU A 400 -25.15 -4.29 10.97
N HIS A 401 -25.64 -5.51 11.15
CA HIS A 401 -25.23 -6.69 10.38
C HIS A 401 -25.54 -6.59 8.87
N LEU A 402 -26.52 -5.76 8.47
CA LEU A 402 -26.84 -5.48 7.07
C LEU A 402 -25.86 -4.49 6.43
N ASN A 403 -25.14 -3.71 7.25
CA ASN A 403 -24.20 -2.70 6.80
C ASN A 403 -22.78 -3.00 7.32
N ARG A 404 -22.08 -3.92 6.64
CA ARG A 404 -20.72 -4.36 7.00
C ARG A 404 -19.73 -3.20 7.14
N SER A 405 -19.87 -2.15 6.33
CA SER A 405 -18.99 -0.98 6.40
C SER A 405 -19.21 -0.19 7.69
N LEU A 406 -20.47 0.01 8.10
CA LEU A 406 -20.80 0.67 9.37
C LEU A 406 -20.42 -0.20 10.57
N ALA A 407 -20.64 -1.51 10.50
CA ALA A 407 -20.22 -2.48 11.52
C ALA A 407 -18.69 -2.42 11.76
N ALA A 408 -17.90 -2.45 10.68
CA ALA A 408 -16.45 -2.34 10.74
C ALA A 408 -15.99 -0.97 11.26
N GLN A 409 -16.65 0.12 10.88
CA GLN A 409 -16.33 1.46 11.36
C GLN A 409 -16.61 1.61 12.87
N MET A 410 -17.72 1.05 13.34
CA MET A 410 -18.13 1.10 14.75
C MET A 410 -17.44 0.05 15.62
N GLN A 411 -16.74 -0.92 15.01
CA GLN A 411 -16.16 -2.07 15.70
C GLN A 411 -17.21 -2.86 16.52
N LEU A 412 -18.44 -2.93 15.99
CA LEU A 412 -19.56 -3.66 16.58
C LEU A 412 -20.15 -4.57 15.50
N VAL A 413 -20.42 -5.83 15.86
CA VAL A 413 -20.95 -6.83 14.91
C VAL A 413 -22.48 -6.86 14.86
N ASP A 414 -23.12 -6.47 15.95
CA ASP A 414 -24.57 -6.43 16.16
C ASP A 414 -24.92 -5.48 17.33
N ASP A 415 -26.09 -5.65 17.96
CA ASP A 415 -26.56 -4.85 19.10
C ASP A 415 -26.17 -5.39 20.48
N GLY A 416 -25.33 -6.42 20.56
CA GLY A 416 -24.86 -6.98 21.83
C GLY A 416 -25.88 -7.85 22.57
N LYS A 417 -27.05 -8.16 21.98
CA LYS A 417 -28.12 -8.95 22.62
C LYS A 417 -28.07 -10.45 22.34
N GLY A 418 -27.07 -10.91 21.57
CA GLY A 418 -26.82 -12.32 21.33
C GLY A 418 -26.63 -13.14 22.60
N LYS A 419 -26.70 -14.46 22.47
CA LYS A 419 -26.48 -15.39 23.59
C LYS A 419 -25.03 -15.26 24.06
N LYS A 420 -24.83 -15.15 25.37
CA LYS A 420 -23.48 -15.08 25.96
C LYS A 420 -23.29 -16.06 27.10
N GLU A 421 -22.11 -16.68 27.13
CA GLU A 421 -21.63 -17.51 28.22
C GLU A 421 -20.30 -16.93 28.69
N VAL A 422 -20.20 -16.63 29.99
CA VAL A 422 -19.02 -15.99 30.60
C VAL A 422 -18.37 -17.00 31.53
N PHE A 423 -17.07 -17.19 31.36
CA PHE A 423 -16.24 -18.07 32.17
C PHE A 423 -15.11 -17.27 32.81
N ARG A 424 -14.78 -17.57 34.06
CA ARG A 424 -13.60 -17.10 34.76
C ARG A 424 -12.57 -18.22 34.79
N ILE A 425 -11.33 -17.90 34.43
CA ILE A 425 -10.22 -18.85 34.44
C ILE A 425 -9.69 -18.94 35.88
N ARG A 426 -9.61 -20.16 36.42
CA ARG A 426 -8.90 -20.44 37.68
C ARG A 426 -8.10 -21.72 37.53
N SER A 427 -6.81 -21.66 37.85
CA SER A 427 -5.92 -22.85 37.86
C SER A 427 -5.91 -23.65 36.54
N GLY A 428 -6.13 -22.99 35.40
CA GLY A 428 -6.17 -23.62 34.07
C GLY A 428 -7.56 -24.04 33.59
N ASP A 429 -8.58 -24.01 34.45
CA ASP A 429 -9.95 -24.44 34.14
C ASP A 429 -10.91 -23.25 33.94
N LEU A 430 -11.95 -23.49 33.13
CA LEU A 430 -13.05 -22.55 32.88
C LEU A 430 -14.17 -22.76 33.90
N HIS A 431 -14.39 -21.78 34.77
CA HIS A 431 -15.51 -21.78 35.70
C HIS A 431 -16.61 -20.83 35.22
N PRO A 432 -17.87 -21.28 35.05
CA PRO A 432 -18.96 -20.42 34.62
C PRO A 432 -19.21 -19.30 35.66
N VAL A 433 -19.43 -18.09 35.16
CA VAL A 433 -19.75 -16.91 35.98
C VAL A 433 -21.26 -16.82 36.16
N ASP A 434 -21.68 -16.59 37.40
CA ASP A 434 -23.08 -16.36 37.76
C ASP A 434 -23.71 -15.27 36.86
N PRO A 435 -24.89 -15.49 36.27
CA PRO A 435 -25.62 -14.48 35.49
C PRO A 435 -25.73 -13.10 36.15
N LEU A 436 -25.82 -13.02 37.49
CA LEU A 436 -25.89 -11.76 38.24
C LEU A 436 -24.55 -11.01 38.31
N GLU A 437 -23.44 -11.75 38.15
CA GLU A 437 -22.09 -11.20 38.14
C GLU A 437 -21.57 -10.97 36.71
N GLN A 438 -22.32 -11.38 35.69
CA GLN A 438 -21.97 -11.09 34.29
C GLN A 438 -21.94 -9.58 34.05
N GLY A 439 -20.81 -9.10 33.52
CA GLY A 439 -20.53 -7.67 33.34
C GLY A 439 -19.61 -7.08 34.40
N LYS A 440 -19.31 -7.82 35.48
CA LYS A 440 -18.29 -7.46 36.47
C LYS A 440 -17.00 -8.25 36.18
N PHE A 441 -15.94 -7.53 35.86
CA PHE A 441 -14.61 -8.11 35.60
C PHE A 441 -13.63 -7.61 36.66
N TYR A 442 -12.86 -8.52 37.24
CA TYR A 442 -11.90 -8.23 38.31
C TYR A 442 -10.48 -8.25 37.76
N SER A 443 -9.68 -7.21 38.05
CA SER A 443 -8.31 -7.00 37.49
C SER A 443 -7.33 -8.14 37.75
N LYS A 444 -7.58 -9.00 38.73
CA LYS A 444 -6.72 -10.13 39.12
C LYS A 444 -7.04 -11.44 38.40
N ASP A 445 -8.04 -11.44 37.53
CA ASP A 445 -8.57 -12.65 36.90
C ASP A 445 -8.54 -12.56 35.38
N CYS A 446 -8.69 -13.71 34.74
CA CYS A 446 -8.91 -13.81 33.31
C CYS A 446 -10.31 -14.37 33.05
N TYR A 447 -10.94 -13.91 31.96
CA TYR A 447 -12.27 -14.34 31.58
C TYR A 447 -12.32 -14.71 30.10
N VAL A 448 -13.15 -15.69 29.79
CA VAL A 448 -13.53 -16.05 28.43
C VAL A 448 -15.02 -15.77 28.26
N VAL A 449 -15.39 -14.98 27.27
CA VAL A 449 -16.79 -14.73 26.91
C VAL A 449 -17.05 -15.32 25.54
N VAL A 450 -17.93 -16.32 25.50
CA VAL A 450 -18.45 -16.88 24.26
C VAL A 450 -19.73 -16.13 23.92
N TYR A 451 -19.69 -15.35 22.84
CA TYR A 451 -20.81 -14.55 22.37
C TYR A 451 -21.30 -15.07 21.03
N ILE A 452 -22.55 -15.50 20.97
CA ILE A 452 -23.20 -16.04 19.78
C ILE A 452 -24.22 -15.02 19.29
N TYR A 453 -24.08 -14.59 18.05
CA TYR A 453 -24.97 -13.64 17.40
C TYR A 453 -25.45 -14.19 16.06
N GLU A 454 -26.66 -13.82 15.66
CA GLU A 454 -27.25 -14.26 14.41
C GLU A 454 -27.23 -13.11 13.39
N THR A 455 -26.70 -13.38 12.20
CA THR A 455 -26.78 -12.44 11.08
C THR A 455 -27.16 -13.16 9.81
N GLN A 456 -28.15 -12.63 9.08
CA GLN A 456 -28.62 -13.20 7.81
C GLN A 456 -28.99 -14.70 7.91
N GLY A 457 -29.59 -15.13 9.02
CA GLY A 457 -30.00 -16.52 9.24
C GLY A 457 -28.85 -17.49 9.52
N LYS A 458 -27.65 -16.98 9.86
CA LYS A 458 -26.49 -17.78 10.26
C LYS A 458 -26.01 -17.36 11.65
N GLU A 459 -25.76 -18.35 12.49
CA GLU A 459 -25.10 -18.15 13.77
C GLU A 459 -23.60 -17.92 13.59
N HIS A 460 -23.10 -16.93 14.30
CA HIS A 460 -21.69 -16.57 14.36
C HIS A 460 -21.26 -16.51 15.82
N CYS A 461 -20.00 -16.86 16.09
CA CYS A 461 -19.45 -16.89 17.44
C CYS A 461 -18.23 -15.97 17.54
N LEU A 462 -18.21 -15.13 18.57
CA LEU A 462 -17.04 -14.38 19.02
C LEU A 462 -16.58 -14.94 20.36
N ILE A 463 -15.28 -15.17 20.49
CA ILE A 463 -14.66 -15.54 21.76
C ILE A 463 -13.82 -14.35 22.20
N TYR A 464 -14.26 -13.68 23.26
CA TYR A 464 -13.47 -12.63 23.90
C TYR A 464 -12.64 -13.23 25.00
N ILE A 465 -11.36 -12.86 25.02
CA ILE A 465 -10.46 -13.15 26.13
C ILE A 465 -10.18 -11.82 26.80
N TRP A 466 -10.59 -11.70 28.05
CA TRP A 466 -10.29 -10.55 28.89
C TRP A 466 -9.22 -10.97 29.89
N VAL A 467 -8.09 -10.27 29.87
CA VAL A 467 -6.95 -10.52 30.75
C VAL A 467 -6.83 -9.33 31.69
N GLY A 468 -7.02 -9.58 32.98
CA GLY A 468 -6.87 -8.54 33.99
C GLY A 468 -5.42 -8.10 34.12
N GLU A 469 -5.20 -6.80 34.35
CA GLU A 469 -3.86 -6.21 34.48
C GLU A 469 -3.01 -6.83 35.60
N GLU A 470 -3.67 -7.30 36.68
CA GLU A 470 -3.05 -7.93 37.84
C GLU A 470 -3.19 -9.46 37.83
N SER A 471 -3.62 -10.05 36.71
CA SER A 471 -3.75 -11.50 36.60
C SER A 471 -2.38 -12.19 36.60
N THR A 472 -2.31 -13.36 37.21
CA THR A 472 -1.09 -14.17 37.21
C THR A 472 -0.93 -14.88 35.86
N ILE A 473 0.29 -14.84 35.31
CA ILE A 473 0.67 -15.47 34.03
C ILE A 473 0.43 -16.99 34.07
#